data_AF-A0A537R5M4-F1
#
_entry.id   AF-A0A537R5M4-F1
#
_cell.length_a   1.000
_cell.length_b   1.000
_cell.length_c   1.000
_cell.angle_alpha   90.00
_cell.angle_beta   90.00
_cell.angle_gamma   90.00
#
_symmetry.space_group_name_H-M   'P 1'
#
loop_
_entity.id
_entity.type
_entity.pdbx_description
1 polymer ?
#
loop_
_entity_poly.entity_id
_entity_poly.type
_entity_poly.pdbx_seq_one_letter_code
_entity_poly.pdbx_strand_id
1 'polypeptide(L)'
;MVLMIAASDQLSNRLLPRSVRRAVDAMHADAGHTRSVTELAAVAGVSSRTLQRQFLAFLRKTPRTMLRDISFERARHELLQGSPGARVMDVAQRSGFPHCGRFSVEYRRRYGETPSQTLKRQAFFIGALGSMRSSFVPSRGWPTLAFGQIEAAPENLEIAASIADDLGMALMRAGISVGRPPSARYNLLGAIRGSGMQTRLIFRLIDNGTGRQLWAHRSDGVLADAAETYLATRIAAALHSSLRAAEIDHALRKSRADLCADEFALRAMPGVLSLDAEGNARALELLHRAMELDPTHALATALAAWAHIQRVVYHFTAEAQQERARAFQLAQKARGLSSDPTVLAVIGNALTLLGELDTADVVISKALSLDGGSAWAWGRSGWIDAYRGDPVSAIERFKISLDLAPQDPLAFNNMVGIGCAHFAAGNYAEAARWQQRGLIGHPSANWVHRTLCPAYVLAGAKSEARRSFGALREEYPQLTLSEVQTGMPPLPEAYRNLVVDALHGVGLPD
;
A
#
# COMPACT_ATOMS: atom_id res chain seq x y z
N MET A 1 -0.78 9.70 -4.79
CA MET A 1 -0.92 11.18 -4.82
C MET A 1 0.20 11.93 -4.06
N VAL A 2 0.76 11.41 -2.96
CA VAL A 2 1.81 12.09 -2.16
C VAL A 2 3.19 12.18 -2.87
N LEU A 3 3.58 11.18 -3.67
CA LEU A 3 4.88 11.18 -4.39
C LEU A 3 4.91 12.01 -5.68
N MET A 4 3.78 12.18 -6.38
CA MET A 4 3.71 13.13 -7.51
C MET A 4 3.82 14.59 -7.04
N ILE A 5 3.41 14.88 -5.80
CA ILE A 5 3.55 16.20 -5.20
C ILE A 5 5.04 16.48 -4.92
N ALA A 6 5.84 15.52 -4.44
CA ALA A 6 7.24 15.77 -4.09
C ALA A 6 8.17 16.08 -5.29
N ALA A 7 7.98 15.43 -6.44
CA ALA A 7 8.74 15.72 -7.66
C ALA A 7 8.25 17.01 -8.38
N SER A 8 6.94 17.27 -8.32
CA SER A 8 6.34 18.54 -8.76
C SER A 8 6.71 19.71 -7.84
N ASP A 9 6.90 19.45 -6.53
CA ASP A 9 7.32 20.43 -5.52
C ASP A 9 8.76 20.89 -5.71
N GLN A 10 9.68 20.03 -6.15
CA GLN A 10 11.07 20.46 -6.37
C GLN A 10 11.23 21.37 -7.60
N LEU A 11 10.46 21.12 -8.66
CA LEU A 11 10.40 21.99 -9.85
C LEU A 11 9.61 23.27 -9.57
N SER A 12 8.51 23.20 -8.81
CA SER A 12 7.71 24.37 -8.44
C SER A 12 8.40 25.25 -7.40
N ASN A 13 9.16 24.70 -6.45
CA ASN A 13 9.89 25.45 -5.43
C ASN A 13 11.07 26.28 -6.02
N ARG A 14 11.64 25.82 -7.16
CA ARG A 14 12.60 26.63 -7.95
C ARG A 14 11.94 27.82 -8.67
N LEU A 15 10.65 27.72 -8.99
CA LEU A 15 9.86 28.78 -9.64
C LEU A 15 9.24 29.78 -8.65
N LEU A 16 9.34 29.53 -7.34
CA LEU A 16 8.83 30.46 -6.32
C LEU A 16 9.74 31.69 -6.16
N PRO A 17 9.16 32.88 -5.90
CA PRO A 17 9.93 34.05 -5.49
C PRO A 17 10.85 33.72 -4.31
N ARG A 18 12.05 34.30 -4.30
CA ARG A 18 13.06 34.05 -3.24
C ARG A 18 12.51 34.26 -1.83
N SER A 19 11.65 35.27 -1.63
CA SER A 19 10.97 35.55 -0.36
C SER A 19 10.03 34.41 0.07
N VAL A 20 9.23 33.87 -0.86
CA VAL A 20 8.34 32.74 -0.58
C VAL A 20 9.15 31.49 -0.26
N ARG A 21 10.18 31.20 -1.04
CA ARG A 21 11.08 30.06 -0.82
C ARG A 21 11.74 30.13 0.56
N ARG A 22 12.34 31.27 0.92
CA ARG A 22 12.95 31.47 2.25
C ARG A 22 11.94 31.29 3.38
N ALA A 23 10.72 31.76 3.22
CA ALA A 23 9.66 31.54 4.22
C ALA A 23 9.29 30.06 4.33
N VAL A 24 9.11 29.35 3.21
CA VAL A 24 8.78 27.91 3.19
C VAL A 24 9.92 27.08 3.78
N ASP A 25 11.18 27.34 3.40
CA ASP A 25 12.35 26.68 3.96
C ASP A 25 12.43 26.89 5.48
N ALA A 26 12.12 28.11 5.94
CA ALA A 26 12.04 28.41 7.37
C ALA A 26 10.88 27.66 8.06
N MET A 27 9.71 27.56 7.44
CA MET A 27 8.59 26.77 7.98
C MET A 27 8.97 25.30 8.17
N HIS A 28 9.71 24.70 7.22
CA HIS A 28 10.17 23.32 7.34
C HIS A 28 11.28 23.14 8.37
N ALA A 29 12.22 24.08 8.46
CA ALA A 29 13.35 24.01 9.39
C ALA A 29 12.92 24.06 10.88
N ASP A 30 11.70 24.49 11.18
CA ASP A 30 11.21 24.64 12.56
C ASP A 30 9.72 24.32 12.67
N ALA A 31 9.31 23.21 12.05
CA ALA A 31 7.93 22.77 11.88
C ALA A 31 7.16 22.44 13.19
N GLY A 32 7.60 22.93 14.35
CA GLY A 32 7.03 22.64 15.68
C GLY A 32 6.89 23.88 16.56
N HIS A 33 7.58 24.96 16.25
CA HIS A 33 7.36 26.25 16.91
C HIS A 33 6.24 27.01 16.20
N THR A 34 5.38 27.67 16.98
CA THR A 34 4.30 28.52 16.47
C THR A 34 4.87 29.82 15.90
N ARG A 35 5.54 29.76 14.74
CA ARG A 35 6.10 30.96 14.12
C ARG A 35 5.00 31.90 13.65
N SER A 36 5.12 33.17 14.01
CA SER A 36 4.17 34.19 13.58
C SER A 36 4.38 34.53 12.09
N VAL A 37 3.33 35.02 11.42
CA VAL A 37 3.46 35.52 10.03
C VAL A 37 4.46 36.69 9.96
N THR A 38 4.65 37.41 11.06
CA THR A 38 5.62 38.50 11.20
C THR A 38 7.05 37.98 11.17
N GLU A 39 7.35 36.91 11.91
CA GLU A 39 8.67 36.27 11.90
C GLU A 39 9.01 35.69 10.53
N LEU A 40 8.04 35.02 9.88
CA LEU A 40 8.22 34.48 8.54
C LEU A 40 8.49 35.59 7.50
N ALA A 41 7.84 36.75 7.67
CA ALA A 41 8.06 37.91 6.82
C ALA A 41 9.45 38.52 7.02
N ALA A 42 9.92 38.58 8.28
CA ALA A 42 11.27 39.00 8.61
C ALA A 42 12.33 38.07 7.98
N VAL A 43 12.15 36.74 8.08
CA VAL A 43 13.04 35.75 7.44
C VAL A 43 13.04 35.87 5.92
N ALA A 44 11.88 36.18 5.32
CA ALA A 44 11.72 36.40 3.90
C ALA A 44 12.24 37.75 3.40
N GLY A 45 12.57 38.68 4.30
CA GLY A 45 13.02 40.05 3.97
C GLY A 45 11.93 40.93 3.36
N VAL A 46 10.66 40.68 3.69
CA VAL A 46 9.50 41.43 3.15
C VAL A 46 8.50 41.78 4.25
N SER A 47 7.56 42.69 3.98
CA SER A 47 6.45 42.94 4.92
C SER A 47 5.45 41.76 4.95
N SER A 48 4.74 41.58 6.07
CA SER A 48 3.74 40.51 6.20
C SER A 48 2.64 40.56 5.14
N ARG A 49 2.23 41.77 4.72
CA ARG A 49 1.25 41.96 3.63
C ARG A 49 1.80 41.49 2.29
N THR A 50 3.07 41.78 1.99
CA THR A 50 3.73 41.31 0.77
C THR A 50 3.88 39.80 0.79
N LEU A 51 4.28 39.21 1.92
CA LEU A 51 4.40 37.76 2.07
C LEU A 51 3.06 37.07 1.85
N GLN A 52 1.99 37.53 2.49
CA GLN A 52 0.65 36.98 2.33
C GLN A 52 0.17 37.06 0.87
N ARG A 53 0.38 38.21 0.21
CA ARG A 53 0.03 38.39 -1.20
C ARG A 53 0.79 37.42 -2.10
N GLN A 54 2.08 37.22 -1.87
CA GLN A 54 2.89 36.29 -2.66
C GLN A 54 2.47 34.83 -2.39
N PHE A 55 2.21 34.44 -1.15
CA PHE A 55 1.69 33.11 -0.83
C PHE A 55 0.36 32.81 -1.52
N LEU A 56 -0.58 33.77 -1.54
CA LEU A 56 -1.84 33.62 -2.26
C LEU A 56 -1.64 33.55 -3.77
N ALA A 57 -0.75 34.38 -4.34
CA ALA A 57 -0.50 34.42 -5.78
C ALA A 57 0.18 33.15 -6.31
N PHE A 58 1.17 32.62 -5.58
CA PHE A 58 2.02 31.52 -6.06
C PHE A 58 1.63 30.14 -5.50
N LEU A 59 1.06 30.08 -4.29
CA LEU A 59 0.72 28.81 -3.62
C LEU A 59 -0.78 28.64 -3.38
N ARG A 60 -1.62 29.64 -3.71
CA ARG A 60 -3.07 29.67 -3.46
C ARG A 60 -3.46 29.36 -2.00
N LYS A 61 -2.57 29.64 -1.05
CA LYS A 61 -2.75 29.41 0.39
C LYS A 61 -2.19 30.59 1.17
N THR A 62 -2.67 30.81 2.40
CA THR A 62 -2.03 31.78 3.31
C THR A 62 -0.80 31.17 3.99
N PRO A 63 0.16 31.97 4.48
CA PRO A 63 1.29 31.44 5.25
C PRO A 63 0.85 30.62 6.48
N ARG A 64 -0.23 31.01 7.16
CA ARG A 64 -0.79 30.24 8.29
C ARG A 64 -1.34 28.89 7.87
N THR A 65 -2.05 28.83 6.74
CA THR A 65 -2.56 27.56 6.19
C THR A 65 -1.42 26.63 5.84
N MET A 66 -0.37 27.14 5.18
CA MET A 66 0.83 26.36 4.84
C MET A 66 1.54 25.83 6.09
N LEU A 67 1.76 26.69 7.10
CA LEU A 67 2.39 26.27 8.36
C LEU A 67 1.57 25.18 9.05
N ARG A 68 0.24 25.31 9.07
CA ARG A 68 -0.66 24.32 9.66
C ARG A 68 -0.63 22.99 8.89
N ASP A 69 -0.52 23.04 7.57
CA ASP A 69 -0.33 21.84 6.73
C ASP A 69 0.96 21.12 7.08
N ILE A 70 2.08 21.85 7.16
CA ILE A 70 3.40 21.33 7.56
C ILE A 70 3.35 20.73 8.97
N SER A 71 2.71 21.41 9.93
CA SER A 71 2.54 20.91 11.30
C SER A 71 1.74 19.60 11.34
N PHE A 72 0.67 19.47 10.55
CA PHE A 72 -0.09 18.22 10.49
C PHE A 72 0.69 17.09 9.82
N GLU A 73 1.46 17.39 8.77
CA GLU A 73 2.34 16.42 8.12
C GLU A 73 3.43 15.93 9.07
N ARG A 74 4.05 16.83 9.83
CA ARG A 74 5.00 16.48 10.90
C ARG A 74 4.33 15.62 11.97
N ALA A 75 3.17 16.02 12.48
CA ALA A 75 2.46 15.26 13.50
C ALA A 75 2.12 13.86 13.00
N ARG A 76 1.63 13.74 11.77
CA ARG A 76 1.35 12.43 11.16
C ARG A 76 2.63 11.61 11.01
N HIS A 77 3.72 12.21 10.56
CA HIS A 77 5.01 11.53 10.45
C HIS A 77 5.45 11.00 11.82
N GLU A 78 5.44 11.83 12.86
CA GLU A 78 5.83 11.44 14.22
C GLU A 78 4.91 10.34 14.80
N LEU A 79 3.59 10.41 14.57
CA LEU A 79 2.65 9.34 14.98
C LEU A 79 2.92 8.02 14.25
N LEU A 80 3.29 8.08 12.96
CA LEU A 80 3.69 6.91 12.17
C LEU A 80 5.08 6.39 12.57
N GLN A 81 5.89 7.18 13.27
CA GLN A 81 7.18 6.76 13.83
C GLN A 81 7.13 6.40 15.31
N GLY A 82 5.96 6.53 15.95
CA GLY A 82 5.84 6.42 17.40
C GLY A 82 6.36 5.09 17.95
N SER A 83 7.31 5.17 18.89
CA SER A 83 7.79 4.05 19.68
C SER A 83 6.76 3.60 20.73
N PRO A 84 6.90 2.40 21.31
CA PRO A 84 6.06 1.95 22.43
C PRO A 84 6.03 3.00 23.55
N GLY A 85 4.83 3.52 23.87
CA GLY A 85 4.63 4.53 24.92
C GLY A 85 4.45 5.98 24.44
N ALA A 86 4.56 6.25 23.14
CA ALA A 86 4.28 7.57 22.58
C ALA A 86 2.84 8.03 22.89
N ARG A 87 2.67 9.29 23.33
CA ARG A 87 1.36 9.89 23.62
C ARG A 87 0.98 10.90 22.56
N VAL A 88 -0.29 10.86 22.16
CA VAL A 88 -0.87 11.86 21.22
C VAL A 88 -0.64 13.29 21.69
N MET A 89 -0.67 13.53 23.00
CA MET A 89 -0.45 14.87 23.56
C MET A 89 0.96 15.39 23.27
N ASP A 90 1.97 14.55 23.49
CA ASP A 90 3.38 14.94 23.31
C ASP A 90 3.63 15.25 21.82
N VAL A 91 3.10 14.43 20.92
CA VAL A 91 3.21 14.64 19.47
C VAL A 91 2.50 15.91 19.03
N ALA A 92 1.28 16.15 19.52
CA ALA A 92 0.53 17.37 19.22
C ALA A 92 1.33 18.61 19.68
N GLN A 93 1.87 18.59 20.89
CA GLN A 93 2.67 19.69 21.43
C GLN A 93 3.95 19.93 20.62
N ARG A 94 4.73 18.87 20.32
CA ARG A 94 5.96 18.96 19.52
C ARG A 94 5.72 19.39 18.07
N SER A 95 4.52 19.15 17.55
CA SER A 95 4.09 19.58 16.21
C SER A 95 3.42 20.96 16.20
N GLY A 96 3.40 21.69 17.32
CA GLY A 96 2.88 23.06 17.39
C GLY A 96 1.36 23.16 17.58
N PHE A 97 0.70 22.12 18.09
CA PHE A 97 -0.72 22.12 18.41
C PHE A 97 -0.95 22.21 19.94
N PRO A 98 -1.30 23.40 20.47
CA PRO A 98 -1.49 23.59 21.92
C PRO A 98 -2.74 22.92 22.47
N HIS A 99 -3.71 22.56 21.62
CA HIS A 99 -4.99 21.98 22.04
C HIS A 99 -5.21 20.60 21.40
N CYS A 100 -4.93 19.54 22.14
CA CYS A 100 -5.05 18.16 21.66
C CYS A 100 -6.45 17.79 21.15
N GLY A 101 -7.52 18.25 21.80
CA GLY A 101 -8.89 17.95 21.36
C GLY A 101 -9.19 18.48 19.96
N ARG A 102 -8.83 19.75 19.68
CA ARG A 102 -9.00 20.36 18.35
C ARG A 102 -8.08 19.71 17.31
N PHE A 103 -6.84 19.41 17.71
CA PHE A 103 -5.90 18.66 16.88
C PHE A 103 -6.49 17.32 16.44
N SER A 104 -7.01 16.51 17.36
CA SER A 104 -7.58 15.18 17.05
C SER A 104 -8.78 15.24 16.12
N VAL A 105 -9.68 16.21 16.29
CA VAL A 105 -10.85 16.39 15.42
C VAL A 105 -10.41 16.75 14.00
N GLU A 106 -9.50 17.70 13.86
CA GLU A 106 -9.03 18.16 12.55
C GLU A 106 -8.12 17.13 11.88
N TYR A 107 -7.31 16.40 12.66
CA TYR A 107 -6.54 15.26 12.19
C TYR A 107 -7.46 14.18 11.63
N ARG A 108 -8.55 13.83 12.33
CA ARG A 108 -9.58 12.89 11.82
C ARG A 108 -10.24 13.39 10.55
N ARG A 109 -10.60 14.67 10.49
CA ARG A 109 -11.17 15.26 9.28
C ARG A 109 -10.22 15.19 8.10
N ARG A 110 -8.92 15.38 8.33
CA ARG A 110 -7.87 15.41 7.30
C ARG A 110 -7.47 14.02 6.83
N TYR A 111 -7.34 13.06 7.75
CA TYR A 111 -6.74 11.75 7.48
C TYR A 111 -7.71 10.57 7.58
N GLY A 112 -8.97 10.82 7.96
CA GLY A 112 -10.00 9.78 8.12
C GLY A 112 -9.82 8.91 9.37
N GLU A 113 -8.93 9.28 10.28
CA GLU A 113 -8.61 8.52 11.50
C GLU A 113 -8.12 9.44 12.61
N THR A 114 -8.28 9.06 13.86
CA THR A 114 -7.75 9.81 15.01
C THR A 114 -6.24 9.58 15.18
N PRO A 115 -5.51 10.51 15.83
CA PRO A 115 -4.10 10.30 16.15
C PRO A 115 -3.84 9.03 16.97
N SER A 116 -4.74 8.70 17.90
CA SER A 116 -4.67 7.48 18.71
C SER A 116 -4.78 6.21 17.87
N GLN A 117 -5.63 6.22 16.82
CA GLN A 117 -5.71 5.11 15.87
C GLN A 117 -4.40 4.96 15.08
N THR A 118 -3.81 6.07 14.62
CA THR A 118 -2.49 6.03 13.95
C THR A 118 -1.42 5.42 14.88
N LEU A 119 -1.32 5.85 16.13
CA LEU A 119 -0.35 5.28 17.09
C LEU A 119 -0.64 3.80 17.40
N LYS A 120 -1.91 3.42 17.59
CA LYS A 120 -2.28 2.03 17.85
C LYS A 120 -1.92 1.13 16.67
N ARG A 121 -2.17 1.58 15.44
CA ARG A 121 -1.75 0.88 14.22
C ARG A 121 -0.25 0.69 14.18
N GLN A 122 0.49 1.76 14.49
CA GLN A 122 1.95 1.71 14.50
C GLN A 122 2.44 0.72 15.57
N ALA A 123 1.92 0.78 16.79
CA ALA A 123 2.26 -0.18 17.85
C ALA A 123 1.97 -1.64 17.45
N PHE A 124 0.87 -1.90 16.74
CA PHE A 124 0.52 -3.23 16.26
C PHE A 124 1.48 -3.71 15.16
N PHE A 125 1.77 -2.86 14.17
CA PHE A 125 2.78 -3.14 13.14
C PHE A 125 4.15 -3.44 13.77
N ILE A 126 4.54 -2.64 14.76
CA ILE A 126 5.77 -2.82 15.54
C ILE A 126 5.78 -4.17 16.27
N GLY A 127 4.68 -4.53 16.93
CA GLY A 127 4.56 -5.82 17.62
C GLY A 127 4.74 -6.99 16.66
N ALA A 128 4.15 -6.91 15.47
CA ALA A 128 4.33 -7.92 14.43
C ALA A 128 5.80 -8.01 13.99
N LEU A 129 6.46 -6.87 13.78
CA LEU A 129 7.89 -6.86 13.43
C LEU A 129 8.78 -7.42 14.56
N GLY A 130 8.47 -7.11 15.82
CA GLY A 130 9.20 -7.63 16.98
C GLY A 130 9.03 -9.13 17.21
N SER A 131 7.94 -9.72 16.70
CA SER A 131 7.67 -11.17 16.78
C SER A 131 8.32 -12.00 15.66
N MET A 132 9.02 -11.35 14.71
CA MET A 132 9.62 -12.03 13.56
C MET A 132 10.72 -12.98 13.99
N ARG A 133 10.73 -14.19 13.39
CA ARG A 133 11.84 -15.13 13.58
C ARG A 133 12.96 -14.80 12.61
N SER A 134 14.21 -14.89 13.07
CA SER A 134 15.38 -14.81 12.19
C SER A 134 15.54 -16.13 11.42
N SER A 135 14.70 -16.34 10.40
CA SER A 135 14.86 -17.45 9.45
C SER A 135 15.24 -16.90 8.08
N PHE A 136 16.41 -17.29 7.60
CA PHE A 136 16.87 -16.98 6.26
C PHE A 136 16.31 -18.03 5.29
N VAL A 137 15.41 -17.61 4.41
CA VAL A 137 15.01 -18.43 3.26
C VAL A 137 15.42 -17.65 2.01
N PRO A 138 16.47 -18.06 1.30
CA PRO A 138 16.78 -17.46 0.00
C PRO A 138 15.58 -17.70 -0.92
N SER A 139 14.96 -16.64 -1.45
CA SER A 139 13.95 -16.81 -2.49
C SER A 139 14.66 -17.27 -3.76
N ARG A 140 14.38 -18.49 -4.22
CA ARG A 140 14.82 -18.94 -5.55
C ARG A 140 14.22 -18.00 -6.61
N GLY A 141 15.01 -17.62 -7.60
CA GLY A 141 14.54 -16.90 -8.79
C GLY A 141 14.50 -15.38 -8.70
N TRP A 142 14.72 -14.76 -7.53
CA TRP A 142 14.80 -13.30 -7.44
C TRP A 142 16.18 -12.75 -7.85
N PRO A 143 16.22 -11.60 -8.54
CA PRO A 143 17.45 -10.98 -8.99
C PRO A 143 18.27 -10.44 -7.80
N THR A 144 19.59 -10.52 -7.90
CA THR A 144 20.50 -9.93 -6.93
C THR A 144 20.45 -8.39 -7.01
N LEU A 145 20.19 -7.75 -5.87
CA LEU A 145 20.31 -6.32 -5.66
C LEU A 145 21.70 -6.01 -5.11
N ALA A 146 22.42 -5.08 -5.72
CA ALA A 146 23.61 -4.54 -5.09
C ALA A 146 23.24 -3.37 -4.20
N PHE A 147 23.67 -3.48 -2.95
CA PHE A 147 23.56 -2.43 -1.97
C PHE A 147 24.87 -2.41 -1.16
N GLY A 148 25.46 -1.22 -1.07
CA GLY A 148 26.76 -1.01 -0.42
C GLY A 148 26.69 0.18 0.53
N GLN A 149 27.85 0.81 0.76
CA GLN A 149 27.93 1.97 1.64
C GLN A 149 27.03 3.12 1.16
N ILE A 150 26.37 3.76 2.12
CA ILE A 150 25.61 4.98 1.91
C ILE A 150 26.60 6.15 1.82
N GLU A 151 26.52 6.92 0.74
CA GLU A 151 27.40 8.07 0.53
C GLU A 151 27.10 9.17 1.55
N ALA A 152 28.04 9.50 2.43
CA ALA A 152 27.83 10.46 3.51
C ALA A 152 29.10 11.30 3.79
N ALA A 153 28.89 12.49 4.36
CA ALA A 153 29.99 13.31 4.90
C ALA A 153 30.59 12.65 6.17
N PRO A 154 31.85 12.95 6.56
CA PRO A 154 32.53 12.31 7.68
C PRO A 154 31.73 12.27 8.98
N GLU A 155 31.01 13.35 9.30
CA GLU A 155 30.18 13.47 10.49
C GLU A 155 28.95 12.54 10.52
N ASN A 156 28.57 11.97 9.37
CA ASN A 156 27.40 11.11 9.21
C ASN A 156 27.78 9.64 8.92
N LEU A 157 29.06 9.28 8.90
CA LEU A 157 29.52 7.93 8.50
C LEU A 157 29.01 6.82 9.42
N GLU A 158 28.96 7.03 10.73
CA GLU A 158 28.46 6.04 11.69
C GLU A 158 26.96 5.77 11.48
N ILE A 159 26.18 6.83 11.32
CA ILE A 159 24.74 6.74 11.04
C ILE A 159 24.51 6.06 9.69
N ALA A 160 25.31 6.40 8.67
CA ALA A 160 25.25 5.79 7.35
C ALA A 160 25.49 4.26 7.41
N ALA A 161 26.48 3.82 8.20
CA ALA A 161 26.77 2.40 8.39
C ALA A 161 25.62 1.68 9.11
N SER A 162 25.10 2.24 10.20
CA SER A 162 23.97 1.66 10.93
C SER A 162 22.73 1.51 10.05
N ILE A 163 22.38 2.53 9.24
CA ILE A 163 21.24 2.46 8.31
C ILE A 163 21.49 1.39 7.23
N ALA A 164 22.72 1.28 6.73
CA ALA A 164 23.06 0.28 5.72
C ALA A 164 22.93 -1.15 6.26
N ASP A 165 23.36 -1.41 7.49
CA ASP A 165 23.24 -2.72 8.14
C ASP A 165 21.76 -3.09 8.38
N ASP A 166 20.97 -2.17 8.93
CA ASP A 166 19.54 -2.37 9.16
C ASP A 166 18.79 -2.66 7.84
N LEU A 167 19.10 -1.89 6.80
CA LEU A 167 18.50 -2.07 5.48
C LEU A 167 18.95 -3.37 4.81
N GLY A 168 20.22 -3.74 4.90
CA GLY A 168 20.71 -5.04 4.42
C GLY A 168 19.95 -6.21 5.07
N MET A 169 19.76 -6.15 6.40
CA MET A 169 18.99 -7.15 7.13
C MET A 169 17.50 -7.17 6.74
N ALA A 170 16.87 -6.01 6.55
CA ALA A 170 15.48 -5.94 6.11
C ALA A 170 15.29 -6.46 4.68
N LEU A 171 16.22 -6.17 3.77
CA LEU A 171 16.20 -6.68 2.39
C LEU A 171 16.29 -8.22 2.38
N MET A 172 17.24 -8.79 3.12
CA MET A 172 17.39 -10.25 3.21
C MET A 172 16.14 -10.92 3.79
N ARG A 173 15.52 -10.32 4.82
CA ARG A 173 14.24 -10.82 5.39
C ARG A 173 13.08 -10.74 4.40
N ALA A 174 13.04 -9.70 3.57
CA ALA A 174 12.07 -9.56 2.50
C ALA A 174 12.35 -10.49 1.29
N GLY A 175 13.29 -11.43 1.42
CA GLY A 175 13.72 -12.35 0.36
C GLY A 175 14.62 -11.71 -0.70
N ILE A 176 15.03 -10.45 -0.55
CA ILE A 176 15.84 -9.76 -1.55
C ILE A 176 17.31 -10.12 -1.34
N SER A 177 17.87 -10.90 -2.26
CA SER A 177 19.29 -11.25 -2.27
C SER A 177 20.15 -10.00 -2.47
N VAL A 178 21.04 -9.72 -1.51
CA VAL A 178 22.00 -8.61 -1.61
C VAL A 178 23.37 -9.15 -2.04
N GLY A 179 23.95 -8.61 -3.10
CA GLY A 179 25.24 -9.04 -3.65
C GLY A 179 26.16 -7.90 -4.10
N ARG A 180 27.29 -8.24 -4.73
CA ARG A 180 28.29 -7.25 -5.17
C ARG A 180 27.85 -6.52 -6.45
N PRO A 181 28.21 -5.23 -6.64
CA PRO A 181 27.78 -4.41 -7.79
C PRO A 181 27.97 -5.00 -9.19
N PRO A 182 29.10 -5.66 -9.55
CA PRO A 182 29.33 -6.07 -10.93
C PRO A 182 28.45 -7.25 -11.38
N SER A 183 27.87 -8.02 -10.46
CA SER A 183 27.01 -9.17 -10.77
C SER A 183 25.52 -8.89 -10.53
N ALA A 184 25.18 -7.72 -9.99
CA ALA A 184 23.81 -7.37 -9.65
C ALA A 184 23.08 -6.68 -10.82
N ARG A 185 21.83 -7.09 -11.05
CA ARG A 185 20.98 -6.46 -12.08
C ARG A 185 20.48 -5.09 -11.63
N TYR A 186 20.27 -4.92 -10.33
CA TYR A 186 19.76 -3.69 -9.75
C TYR A 186 20.76 -3.11 -8.76
N ASN A 187 20.84 -1.78 -8.72
CA ASN A 187 21.63 -1.05 -7.73
C ASN A 187 20.71 -0.21 -6.85
N LEU A 188 20.81 -0.39 -5.54
CA LEU A 188 20.27 0.52 -4.56
C LEU A 188 21.38 1.49 -4.13
N LEU A 189 21.19 2.77 -4.43
CA LEU A 189 22.11 3.83 -4.05
C LEU A 189 21.53 4.62 -2.89
N GLY A 190 22.28 4.73 -1.80
CA GLY A 190 21.96 5.58 -0.65
C GLY A 190 22.88 6.79 -0.57
N ALA A 191 22.34 7.95 -0.18
CA ALA A 191 23.13 9.14 0.12
C ALA A 191 22.54 9.94 1.29
N ILE A 192 23.41 10.44 2.15
CA ILE A 192 23.12 11.43 3.19
C ILE A 192 23.76 12.76 2.79
N ARG A 193 22.95 13.82 2.76
CA ARG A 193 23.38 15.18 2.39
C ARG A 193 23.01 16.17 3.50
N GLY A 194 23.84 17.19 3.69
CA GLY A 194 23.61 18.24 4.70
C GLY A 194 24.08 17.83 6.10
N SER A 195 23.80 18.71 7.08
CA SER A 195 24.18 18.53 8.49
C SER A 195 23.08 19.02 9.43
N GLY A 196 23.00 18.41 10.63
CA GLY A 196 22.03 18.76 11.67
C GLY A 196 20.57 18.66 11.20
N MET A 197 19.79 19.72 11.40
CA MET A 197 18.37 19.81 11.01
C MET A 197 18.14 19.85 9.49
N GLN A 198 19.19 20.07 8.68
CA GLN A 198 19.11 20.09 7.22
C GLN A 198 19.55 18.77 6.59
N THR A 199 19.74 17.73 7.40
CA THR A 199 20.16 16.44 6.88
C THR A 199 19.05 15.80 6.06
N ARG A 200 19.43 15.21 4.93
CA ARG A 200 18.53 14.53 4.00
C ARG A 200 19.08 13.18 3.64
N LEU A 201 18.28 12.14 3.86
CA LEU A 201 18.57 10.78 3.45
C LEU A 201 17.80 10.47 2.16
N ILE A 202 18.51 9.93 1.17
CA ILE A 202 17.97 9.62 -0.15
C ILE A 202 18.34 8.19 -0.52
N PHE A 203 17.37 7.43 -1.00
CA PHE A 203 17.61 6.14 -1.66
C PHE A 203 17.07 6.16 -3.08
N ARG A 204 17.77 5.49 -4.00
CA ARG A 204 17.34 5.30 -5.39
C ARG A 204 17.61 3.87 -5.84
N LEU A 205 16.60 3.22 -6.40
CA LEU A 205 16.72 1.92 -7.07
C LEU A 205 16.89 2.16 -8.57
N ILE A 206 17.94 1.57 -9.14
CA ILE A 206 18.30 1.71 -10.55
C ILE A 206 18.44 0.32 -11.18
N ASP A 207 17.90 0.16 -12.38
CA ASP A 207 18.17 -1.00 -13.25
C ASP A 207 19.49 -0.76 -13.98
N ASN A 208 20.50 -1.60 -13.74
CA ASN A 208 21.83 -1.46 -14.32
C ASN A 208 21.84 -1.70 -15.84
N GLY A 209 20.94 -2.52 -16.35
CA GLY A 209 20.86 -2.83 -17.78
C GLY A 209 20.28 -1.68 -18.59
N THR A 210 19.34 -0.92 -18.01
CA THR A 210 18.65 0.18 -18.73
C THR A 210 19.05 1.58 -18.26
N GLY A 211 19.70 1.71 -17.10
CA GLY A 211 19.97 2.98 -16.43
C GLY A 211 18.72 3.68 -15.87
N ARG A 212 17.54 3.05 -15.94
CA ARG A 212 16.26 3.62 -15.48
C ARG A 212 16.20 3.62 -13.97
N GLN A 213 15.86 4.77 -13.38
CA GLN A 213 15.46 4.83 -11.96
C GLN A 213 14.07 4.20 -11.80
N LEU A 214 13.99 3.11 -11.03
CA LEU A 214 12.76 2.37 -10.78
C LEU A 214 11.99 2.90 -9.57
N TRP A 215 12.71 3.41 -8.57
CA TRP A 215 12.12 3.89 -7.32
C TRP A 215 13.06 4.87 -6.62
N ALA A 216 12.49 5.75 -5.78
CA ALA A 216 13.26 6.63 -4.91
C ALA A 216 12.52 6.90 -3.59
N HIS A 217 13.31 7.13 -2.54
CA HIS A 217 12.85 7.58 -1.23
C HIS A 217 13.67 8.77 -0.75
N ARG A 218 13.02 9.64 0.03
CA ARG A 218 13.62 10.79 0.66
C ARG A 218 13.01 11.01 2.05
N SER A 219 13.86 11.25 3.03
CA SER A 219 13.49 11.80 4.33
C SER A 219 14.38 13.02 4.66
N ASP A 220 13.80 14.00 5.35
CA ASP A 220 14.48 15.24 5.78
C ASP A 220 14.41 15.33 7.31
N GLY A 221 15.46 15.84 7.96
CA GLY A 221 15.48 16.12 9.40
C GLY A 221 16.74 15.64 10.12
N VAL A 222 16.72 15.71 11.45
CA VAL A 222 17.82 15.25 12.31
C VAL A 222 17.86 13.72 12.30
N LEU A 223 18.94 13.13 11.78
CA LEU A 223 19.14 11.67 11.77
C LEU A 223 19.44 11.09 13.17
N ALA A 224 19.84 11.94 14.12
CA ALA A 224 20.37 11.54 15.43
C ALA A 224 19.30 11.09 16.45
N ASP A 225 18.00 11.33 16.20
CA ASP A 225 16.90 10.96 17.12
C ASP A 225 16.17 9.67 16.67
N ALA A 226 16.96 8.70 16.18
CA ALA A 226 16.57 7.42 15.56
C ALA A 226 16.23 7.53 14.07
N ALA A 227 17.01 6.83 13.24
CA ALA A 227 16.46 6.25 12.01
C ALA A 227 15.07 5.71 12.35
N GLU A 228 14.04 6.02 11.54
CA GLU A 228 12.70 5.41 11.72
C GLU A 228 12.96 3.95 12.09
N THR A 229 12.56 3.47 13.26
CA THR A 229 13.01 2.16 13.79
C THR A 229 12.67 1.00 12.82
N TYR A 230 11.83 1.31 11.82
CA TYR A 230 11.37 0.43 10.76
C TYR A 230 11.57 1.01 9.35
N LEU A 231 12.44 2.02 9.17
CA LEU A 231 12.78 2.62 7.88
C LEU A 231 13.18 1.51 6.90
N ALA A 232 14.11 0.67 7.35
CA ALA A 232 14.65 -0.44 6.61
C ALA A 232 13.55 -1.38 6.09
N THR A 233 12.60 -1.77 6.96
CA THR A 233 11.46 -2.61 6.59
C THR A 233 10.55 -1.94 5.58
N ARG A 234 10.23 -0.65 5.77
CA ARG A 234 9.37 0.10 4.83
C ARG A 234 10.04 0.25 3.46
N ILE A 235 11.35 0.53 3.44
CA ILE A 235 12.13 0.60 2.21
C ILE A 235 12.15 -0.77 1.54
N ALA A 236 12.45 -1.85 2.27
CA ALA A 236 12.47 -3.20 1.72
C ALA A 236 11.12 -3.61 1.11
N ALA A 237 10.00 -3.32 1.80
CA ALA A 237 8.65 -3.57 1.30
C ALA A 237 8.35 -2.78 0.01
N ALA A 238 8.72 -1.50 -0.03
CA ALA A 238 8.55 -0.67 -1.22
C ALA A 238 9.41 -1.15 -2.41
N LEU A 239 10.66 -1.56 -2.14
CA LEU A 239 11.57 -2.10 -3.14
C LEU A 239 11.07 -3.44 -3.70
N HIS A 240 10.50 -4.31 -2.87
CA HIS A 240 9.92 -5.58 -3.30
C HIS A 240 8.86 -5.37 -4.40
N SER A 241 7.96 -4.41 -4.23
CA SER A 241 6.96 -4.06 -5.26
C SER A 241 7.61 -3.56 -6.56
N SER A 242 8.62 -2.69 -6.47
CA SER A 242 9.28 -2.12 -7.64
C SER A 242 10.14 -3.13 -8.41
N LEU A 243 10.84 -4.03 -7.69
CA LEU A 243 11.63 -5.10 -8.29
C LEU A 243 10.74 -6.10 -9.02
N ARG A 244 9.63 -6.52 -8.40
CA ARG A 244 8.65 -7.41 -9.04
C ARG A 244 8.12 -6.82 -10.35
N ALA A 245 7.75 -5.54 -10.36
CA ALA A 245 7.29 -4.87 -11.58
C ALA A 245 8.37 -4.86 -12.68
N ALA A 246 9.64 -4.59 -12.32
CA ALA A 246 10.75 -4.62 -13.28
C ALA A 246 11.04 -6.02 -13.83
N GLU A 247 10.93 -7.06 -12.99
CA GLU A 247 11.10 -8.45 -13.42
C GLU A 247 9.94 -8.93 -14.31
N ILE A 248 8.70 -8.50 -14.04
CA ILE A 248 7.56 -8.73 -14.94
C ILE A 248 7.82 -8.06 -16.30
N ASP A 249 8.24 -6.79 -16.33
CA ASP A 249 8.60 -6.07 -17.55
C ASP A 249 9.73 -6.79 -18.33
N HIS A 250 10.66 -7.43 -17.63
CA HIS A 250 11.73 -8.21 -18.25
C HIS A 250 11.19 -9.50 -18.88
N ALA A 251 10.40 -10.28 -18.15
CA ALA A 251 9.78 -11.52 -18.64
C ALA A 251 8.82 -11.28 -19.82
N LEU A 252 8.11 -10.14 -19.84
CA LEU A 252 7.24 -9.74 -20.95
C LEU A 252 8.00 -9.47 -22.25
N ARG A 253 9.23 -8.94 -22.16
CA ARG A 253 10.08 -8.62 -23.33
C ARG A 253 10.77 -9.83 -23.95
N LYS A 254 10.91 -10.93 -23.20
CA LYS A 254 11.52 -12.16 -23.72
C LYS A 254 10.59 -12.89 -24.68
N SER A 255 11.19 -13.56 -25.67
CA SER A 255 10.47 -14.49 -26.55
C SER A 255 9.92 -15.65 -25.74
N ARG A 256 8.73 -16.15 -26.11
CA ARG A 256 8.08 -17.26 -25.40
C ARG A 256 8.92 -18.54 -25.40
N ALA A 257 9.75 -18.76 -26.42
CA ALA A 257 10.60 -19.94 -26.55
C ALA A 257 11.75 -19.96 -25.53
N ASP A 258 12.13 -18.80 -24.98
CA ASP A 258 13.32 -18.65 -24.13
C ASP A 258 12.97 -18.50 -22.64
N LEU A 259 11.68 -18.57 -22.28
CA LEU A 259 11.21 -18.38 -20.91
C LEU A 259 11.47 -19.62 -20.06
N CYS A 260 12.03 -19.43 -18.86
CA CYS A 260 12.03 -20.46 -17.83
C CYS A 260 10.71 -20.44 -17.02
N ALA A 261 10.53 -21.42 -16.14
CA ALA A 261 9.30 -21.54 -15.32
C ALA A 261 9.03 -20.30 -14.44
N ASP A 262 10.07 -19.72 -13.82
CA ASP A 262 9.95 -18.48 -13.03
C ASP A 262 9.45 -17.31 -13.90
N GLU A 263 9.97 -17.19 -15.11
CA GLU A 263 9.60 -16.10 -16.03
C GLU A 263 8.19 -16.29 -16.61
N PHE A 264 7.75 -17.53 -16.83
CA PHE A 264 6.35 -17.80 -17.12
C PHE A 264 5.44 -17.39 -15.96
N ALA A 265 5.81 -17.70 -14.71
CA ALA A 265 5.05 -17.31 -13.54
C ALA A 265 4.97 -15.78 -13.38
N LEU A 266 6.08 -15.07 -13.57
CA LEU A 266 6.12 -13.61 -13.56
C LEU A 266 5.28 -13.00 -14.68
N ARG A 267 5.40 -13.52 -15.91
CA ARG A 267 4.64 -13.06 -17.07
C ARG A 267 3.14 -13.27 -16.92
N ALA A 268 2.71 -14.26 -16.14
CA ALA A 268 1.31 -14.51 -15.83
C ALA A 268 0.72 -13.50 -14.82
N MET A 269 1.55 -12.94 -13.93
CA MET A 269 1.06 -12.10 -12.81
C MET A 269 0.14 -10.96 -13.25
N PRO A 270 0.45 -10.13 -14.28
CA PRO A 270 -0.45 -9.06 -14.69
C PRO A 270 -1.88 -9.54 -14.98
N GLY A 271 -2.04 -10.71 -15.61
CA GLY A 271 -3.35 -11.28 -15.90
C GLY A 271 -4.08 -11.86 -14.69
N VAL A 272 -3.35 -12.31 -13.66
CA VAL A 272 -3.94 -12.69 -12.37
C VAL A 272 -4.38 -11.45 -11.58
N LEU A 273 -3.66 -10.33 -11.72
CA LEU A 273 -3.89 -9.11 -10.95
C LEU A 273 -4.84 -8.11 -11.62
N SER A 274 -5.07 -8.22 -12.93
CA SER A 274 -5.85 -7.27 -13.72
C SER A 274 -7.36 -7.35 -13.50
N LEU A 275 -7.85 -8.46 -12.93
CA LEU A 275 -9.27 -8.72 -12.68
C LEU A 275 -10.14 -8.65 -13.95
N ASP A 276 -9.59 -9.06 -15.09
CA ASP A 276 -10.34 -9.22 -16.36
C ASP A 276 -10.29 -10.67 -16.85
N ALA A 277 -11.33 -11.10 -17.56
CA ALA A 277 -11.52 -12.49 -17.95
C ALA A 277 -10.45 -13.00 -18.93
N GLU A 278 -10.03 -12.17 -19.89
CA GLU A 278 -9.06 -12.55 -20.93
C GLU A 278 -7.64 -12.61 -20.35
N GLY A 279 -7.26 -11.63 -19.53
CA GLY A 279 -6.03 -11.62 -18.76
C GLY A 279 -5.92 -12.83 -17.84
N ASN A 280 -6.99 -13.17 -17.13
CA ASN A 280 -7.04 -14.36 -16.27
C ASN A 280 -6.85 -15.66 -17.07
N ALA A 281 -7.54 -15.81 -18.21
CA ALA A 281 -7.41 -17.00 -19.07
C ALA A 281 -5.97 -17.15 -19.61
N ARG A 282 -5.38 -16.07 -20.13
CA ARG A 282 -3.99 -16.05 -20.60
C ARG A 282 -2.99 -16.33 -19.47
N ALA A 283 -3.26 -15.84 -18.26
CA ALA A 283 -2.43 -16.13 -17.10
C ALA A 283 -2.44 -17.63 -16.78
N LEU A 284 -3.61 -18.29 -16.79
CA LEU A 284 -3.71 -19.74 -16.56
C LEU A 284 -2.92 -20.55 -17.60
N GLU A 285 -2.95 -20.16 -18.88
CA GLU A 285 -2.13 -20.81 -19.91
C GLU A 285 -0.61 -20.70 -19.61
N LEU A 286 -0.15 -19.52 -19.22
CA LEU A 286 1.26 -19.30 -18.86
C LEU A 286 1.66 -20.07 -17.60
N LEU A 287 0.77 -20.12 -16.60
CA LEU A 287 0.99 -20.84 -15.35
C LEU A 287 1.01 -22.37 -15.57
N HIS A 288 0.17 -22.89 -16.46
CA HIS A 288 0.25 -24.29 -16.88
C HIS A 288 1.61 -24.61 -17.51
N ARG A 289 2.11 -23.75 -18.42
CA ARG A 289 3.47 -23.93 -18.99
C ARG A 289 4.57 -23.88 -17.93
N ALA A 290 4.48 -22.97 -16.95
CA ALA A 290 5.42 -22.94 -15.84
C ALA A 290 5.41 -24.28 -15.06
N MET A 291 4.23 -24.83 -14.77
CA MET A 291 4.08 -26.09 -14.04
C MET A 291 4.43 -27.34 -14.88
N GLU A 292 4.36 -27.27 -16.20
CA GLU A 292 4.87 -28.33 -17.09
C GLU A 292 6.41 -28.37 -17.07
N LEU A 293 7.06 -27.20 -17.07
CA LEU A 293 8.53 -27.09 -17.00
C LEU A 293 9.07 -27.43 -15.60
N ASP A 294 8.38 -27.00 -14.54
CA ASP A 294 8.69 -27.33 -13.16
C ASP A 294 7.41 -27.67 -12.37
N PRO A 295 7.07 -28.96 -12.22
CA PRO A 295 5.89 -29.39 -11.46
C PRO A 295 5.90 -29.04 -9.97
N THR A 296 7.06 -28.65 -9.43
CA THR A 296 7.26 -28.24 -8.03
C THR A 296 7.30 -26.71 -7.86
N HIS A 297 7.04 -25.96 -8.93
CA HIS A 297 7.07 -24.50 -8.90
C HIS A 297 5.95 -23.92 -8.03
N ALA A 298 6.30 -23.53 -6.81
CA ALA A 298 5.33 -23.13 -5.79
C ALA A 298 4.53 -21.88 -6.16
N LEU A 299 5.19 -20.83 -6.67
CA LEU A 299 4.54 -19.57 -7.03
C LEU A 299 3.55 -19.73 -8.18
N ALA A 300 3.92 -20.43 -9.26
CA ALA A 300 3.01 -20.75 -10.37
C ALA A 300 1.78 -21.53 -9.89
N THR A 301 1.99 -22.54 -9.03
CA THR A 301 0.90 -23.34 -8.45
C THR A 301 -0.04 -22.46 -7.60
N ALA A 302 0.51 -21.57 -6.78
CA ALA A 302 -0.28 -20.65 -5.95
C ALA A 302 -1.06 -19.61 -6.77
N LEU A 303 -0.43 -19.03 -7.79
CA LEU A 303 -1.07 -18.07 -8.71
C LEU A 303 -2.19 -18.75 -9.50
N ALA A 304 -2.02 -20.01 -9.93
CA ALA A 304 -3.05 -20.76 -10.62
C ALA A 304 -4.26 -21.02 -9.70
N ALA A 305 -4.01 -21.39 -8.44
CA ALA A 305 -5.06 -21.53 -7.44
C ALA A 305 -5.89 -20.25 -7.29
N TRP A 306 -5.21 -19.09 -7.22
CA TRP A 306 -5.87 -17.80 -7.13
C TRP A 306 -6.65 -17.47 -8.40
N ALA A 307 -6.04 -17.64 -9.58
CA ALA A 307 -6.69 -17.37 -10.86
C ALA A 307 -7.97 -18.20 -11.05
N HIS A 308 -7.97 -19.49 -10.68
CA HIS A 308 -9.17 -20.32 -10.75
C HIS A 308 -10.32 -19.82 -9.86
N ILE A 309 -10.06 -19.49 -8.59
CA ILE A 309 -11.13 -19.01 -7.70
C ILE A 309 -11.63 -17.61 -8.10
N GLN A 310 -10.78 -16.76 -8.69
CA GLN A 310 -11.20 -15.46 -9.24
C GLN A 310 -12.26 -15.61 -10.34
N ARG A 311 -12.17 -16.66 -11.16
CA ARG A 311 -13.16 -16.90 -12.23
C ARG A 311 -14.57 -17.09 -11.66
N VAL A 312 -14.68 -17.61 -10.45
CA VAL A 312 -15.94 -17.77 -9.74
C VAL A 312 -16.42 -16.44 -9.16
N VAL A 313 -15.55 -15.74 -8.42
CA VAL A 313 -15.89 -14.49 -7.72
C VAL A 313 -16.26 -13.36 -8.70
N TYR A 314 -15.60 -13.32 -9.87
CA TYR A 314 -15.83 -12.30 -10.88
C TYR A 314 -16.70 -12.77 -12.06
N HIS A 315 -17.29 -13.97 -11.97
CA HIS A 315 -18.19 -14.52 -13.00
C HIS A 315 -17.56 -14.67 -14.40
N PHE A 316 -16.30 -15.12 -14.46
CA PHE A 316 -15.62 -15.43 -15.73
C PHE A 316 -15.88 -16.86 -16.22
N THR A 317 -16.78 -17.59 -15.57
CA THR A 317 -17.01 -19.03 -15.82
C THR A 317 -18.44 -19.44 -15.51
N ALA A 318 -18.95 -20.40 -16.28
CA ALA A 318 -20.20 -21.11 -15.99
C ALA A 318 -19.96 -22.37 -15.12
N GLU A 319 -18.71 -22.81 -14.98
CA GLU A 319 -18.34 -24.08 -14.31
C GLU A 319 -17.84 -23.86 -12.87
N ALA A 320 -18.56 -23.06 -12.09
CA ALA A 320 -18.10 -22.57 -10.79
C ALA A 320 -17.62 -23.68 -9.83
N GLN A 321 -18.30 -24.84 -9.82
CA GLN A 321 -17.94 -25.95 -8.96
C GLN A 321 -16.59 -26.58 -9.31
N GLN A 322 -16.29 -26.71 -10.61
CA GLN A 322 -15.03 -27.28 -11.08
C GLN A 322 -13.86 -26.32 -10.81
N GLU A 323 -14.08 -25.02 -11.01
CA GLU A 323 -13.09 -23.98 -10.74
C GLU A 323 -12.74 -23.89 -9.25
N ARG A 324 -13.74 -24.00 -8.36
CA ARG A 324 -13.52 -24.11 -6.90
C ARG A 324 -12.68 -25.35 -6.55
N ALA A 325 -13.01 -26.52 -7.12
CA ALA A 325 -12.29 -27.76 -6.87
C ALA A 325 -10.82 -27.67 -7.32
N ARG A 326 -10.55 -27.14 -8.52
CA ARG A 326 -9.18 -26.91 -9.03
C ARG A 326 -8.41 -25.94 -8.13
N ALA A 327 -9.02 -24.81 -7.78
CA ALA A 327 -8.40 -23.82 -6.90
C ALA A 327 -8.00 -24.43 -5.55
N PHE A 328 -8.89 -25.22 -4.94
CA PHE A 328 -8.62 -25.87 -3.65
C PHE A 328 -7.47 -26.88 -3.73
N GLN A 329 -7.45 -27.73 -4.76
CA GLN A 329 -6.36 -28.70 -4.97
C GLN A 329 -5.01 -28.01 -5.17
N LEU A 330 -4.96 -26.96 -6.00
CA LEU A 330 -3.74 -26.20 -6.26
C LEU A 330 -3.26 -25.43 -5.01
N ALA A 331 -4.17 -24.84 -4.23
CA ALA A 331 -3.81 -24.16 -2.99
C ALA A 331 -3.18 -25.12 -1.97
N GLN A 332 -3.73 -26.33 -1.83
CA GLN A 332 -3.15 -27.36 -0.97
C GLN A 332 -1.78 -27.82 -1.46
N LYS A 333 -1.64 -28.06 -2.77
CA LYS A 333 -0.35 -28.44 -3.38
C LYS A 333 0.70 -27.36 -3.12
N ALA A 334 0.40 -26.09 -3.43
CA ALA A 334 1.32 -24.98 -3.23
C ALA A 334 1.80 -24.84 -1.77
N ARG A 335 0.92 -25.08 -0.80
CA ARG A 335 1.25 -25.04 0.63
C ARG A 335 2.29 -26.09 1.05
N GLY A 336 2.33 -27.23 0.35
CA GLY A 336 3.34 -28.27 0.56
C GLY A 336 4.69 -27.98 -0.13
N LEU A 337 4.75 -27.03 -1.06
CA LEU A 337 5.93 -26.79 -1.90
C LEU A 337 6.88 -25.72 -1.36
N SER A 338 6.38 -24.72 -0.63
CA SER A 338 7.21 -23.60 -0.19
C SER A 338 6.71 -22.95 1.11
N SER A 339 7.65 -22.41 1.87
CA SER A 339 7.39 -21.49 2.99
C SER A 339 7.80 -20.05 2.66
N ASP A 340 8.04 -19.73 1.38
CA ASP A 340 8.31 -18.36 0.93
C ASP A 340 7.14 -17.41 1.30
N PRO A 341 7.40 -16.25 1.93
CA PRO A 341 6.34 -15.35 2.39
C PRO A 341 5.42 -14.85 1.26
N THR A 342 5.96 -14.62 0.06
CA THR A 342 5.17 -14.18 -1.10
C THR A 342 4.23 -15.29 -1.54
N VAL A 343 4.74 -16.52 -1.66
CA VAL A 343 3.93 -17.70 -2.00
C VAL A 343 2.85 -17.92 -0.95
N LEU A 344 3.17 -17.83 0.34
CA LEU A 344 2.19 -17.94 1.43
C LEU A 344 1.11 -16.86 1.33
N ALA A 345 1.48 -15.60 1.02
CA ALA A 345 0.51 -14.52 0.81
C ALA A 345 -0.43 -14.79 -0.38
N VAL A 346 0.08 -15.37 -1.48
CA VAL A 346 -0.74 -15.75 -2.64
C VAL A 346 -1.66 -16.92 -2.32
N ILE A 347 -1.17 -17.96 -1.62
CA ILE A 347 -1.99 -19.08 -1.15
C ILE A 347 -3.12 -18.57 -0.24
N GLY A 348 -2.79 -17.68 0.69
CA GLY A 348 -3.77 -17.05 1.57
C GLY A 348 -4.87 -16.32 0.80
N ASN A 349 -4.54 -15.64 -0.31
CA ASN A 349 -5.54 -15.05 -1.22
C ASN A 349 -6.50 -16.08 -1.79
N ALA A 350 -5.98 -17.18 -2.34
CA ALA A 350 -6.83 -18.25 -2.87
C ALA A 350 -7.72 -18.87 -1.77
N LEU A 351 -7.15 -19.24 -0.63
CA LEU A 351 -7.87 -19.85 0.49
C LEU A 351 -8.98 -18.94 1.05
N THR A 352 -8.70 -17.65 1.16
CA THR A 352 -9.70 -16.73 1.72
C THR A 352 -10.89 -16.55 0.78
N LEU A 353 -10.68 -16.61 -0.55
CA LEU A 353 -11.77 -16.59 -1.53
C LEU A 353 -12.51 -17.93 -1.63
N LEU A 354 -11.84 -19.04 -1.28
CA LEU A 354 -12.47 -20.36 -1.12
C LEU A 354 -13.34 -20.47 0.15
N GLY A 355 -13.25 -19.51 1.06
CA GLY A 355 -13.95 -19.55 2.36
C GLY A 355 -13.20 -20.30 3.46
N GLU A 356 -11.97 -20.75 3.20
CA GLU A 356 -11.10 -21.47 4.13
C GLU A 356 -10.40 -20.49 5.11
N LEU A 357 -11.19 -19.70 5.84
CA LEU A 357 -10.69 -18.54 6.60
C LEU A 357 -9.67 -18.91 7.67
N ASP A 358 -9.89 -19.99 8.42
CA ASP A 358 -8.97 -20.40 9.48
C ASP A 358 -7.63 -20.90 8.93
N THR A 359 -7.68 -21.67 7.85
CA THR A 359 -6.47 -22.10 7.13
C THR A 359 -5.73 -20.90 6.53
N ALA A 360 -6.47 -19.95 5.94
CA ALA A 360 -5.89 -18.73 5.40
C ALA A 360 -5.20 -17.91 6.49
N ASP A 361 -5.81 -17.77 7.67
CA ASP A 361 -5.26 -17.04 8.80
C ASP A 361 -3.96 -17.64 9.32
N VAL A 362 -3.87 -18.96 9.42
CA VAL A 362 -2.64 -19.67 9.77
C VAL A 362 -1.53 -19.40 8.74
N VAL A 363 -1.85 -19.49 7.44
CA VAL A 363 -0.88 -19.28 6.35
C VAL A 363 -0.40 -17.83 6.31
N ILE A 364 -1.30 -16.87 6.48
CA ILE A 364 -0.98 -15.44 6.47
C ILE A 364 -0.21 -15.01 7.73
N SER A 365 -0.59 -15.54 8.89
CA SER A 365 0.17 -15.33 10.13
C SER A 365 1.60 -15.86 10.00
N LYS A 366 1.76 -17.04 9.37
CA LYS A 366 3.10 -17.56 9.04
C LYS A 366 3.86 -16.62 8.09
N ALA A 367 3.24 -16.14 7.02
CA ALA A 367 3.85 -15.17 6.11
C ALA A 367 4.34 -13.91 6.84
N LEU A 368 3.51 -13.31 7.71
CA LEU A 368 3.84 -12.12 8.49
C LEU A 368 4.92 -12.36 9.55
N SER A 369 5.01 -13.57 10.10
CA SER A 369 6.10 -13.93 11.03
C SER A 369 7.47 -14.11 10.35
N LEU A 370 7.47 -14.39 9.05
CA LEU A 370 8.67 -14.54 8.22
C LEU A 370 9.06 -13.20 7.58
N ASP A 371 8.08 -12.47 7.07
CA ASP A 371 8.21 -11.12 6.52
C ASP A 371 7.06 -10.22 7.00
N GLY A 372 7.29 -9.54 8.12
CA GLY A 372 6.33 -8.58 8.67
C GLY A 372 6.21 -7.30 7.84
N GLY A 373 7.06 -7.11 6.82
CA GLY A 373 6.97 -6.05 5.83
C GLY A 373 6.08 -6.41 4.62
N SER A 374 5.53 -7.62 4.56
CA SER A 374 4.74 -8.07 3.42
C SER A 374 3.40 -7.33 3.30
N ALA A 375 3.34 -6.33 2.41
CA ALA A 375 2.11 -5.59 2.14
C ALA A 375 0.97 -6.50 1.67
N TRP A 376 1.28 -7.53 0.87
CA TRP A 376 0.28 -8.50 0.40
C TRP A 376 -0.30 -9.34 1.54
N ALA A 377 0.54 -9.79 2.49
CA ALA A 377 0.07 -10.54 3.65
C ALA A 377 -0.79 -9.67 4.58
N TRP A 378 -0.40 -8.41 4.82
CA TRP A 378 -1.21 -7.46 5.59
C TRP A 378 -2.57 -7.18 4.95
N GLY A 379 -2.60 -6.94 3.63
CA GLY A 379 -3.84 -6.72 2.89
C GLY A 379 -4.76 -7.93 2.98
N ARG A 380 -4.21 -9.14 2.82
CA ARG A 380 -4.99 -10.38 2.98
C ARG A 380 -5.52 -10.56 4.40
N SER A 381 -4.68 -10.30 5.41
CA SER A 381 -5.06 -10.36 6.83
C SER A 381 -6.22 -9.40 7.14
N GLY A 382 -6.25 -8.23 6.51
CA GLY A 382 -7.37 -7.29 6.62
C GLY A 382 -8.68 -7.85 6.05
N TRP A 383 -8.63 -8.54 4.92
CA TRP A 383 -9.82 -9.18 4.38
C TRP A 383 -10.30 -10.40 5.18
N ILE A 384 -9.39 -11.17 5.78
CA ILE A 384 -9.77 -12.27 6.67
C ILE A 384 -10.64 -11.73 7.80
N ASP A 385 -10.23 -10.61 8.43
CA ASP A 385 -11.02 -9.94 9.47
C ASP A 385 -12.33 -9.37 8.93
N ALA A 386 -12.31 -8.75 7.75
CA ALA A 386 -13.52 -8.22 7.13
C ALA A 386 -14.56 -9.33 6.92
N TYR A 387 -14.12 -10.52 6.52
CA TYR A 387 -14.98 -11.69 6.32
C TYR A 387 -15.44 -12.31 7.64
N ARG A 388 -14.61 -12.24 8.70
CA ARG A 388 -15.00 -12.59 10.07
C ARG A 388 -15.93 -11.56 10.74
N GLY A 389 -16.14 -10.40 10.13
CA GLY A 389 -16.97 -9.33 10.68
C GLY A 389 -16.27 -8.50 11.76
N ASP A 390 -14.94 -8.42 11.75
CA ASP A 390 -14.16 -7.50 12.58
C ASP A 390 -13.71 -6.27 11.76
N PRO A 391 -14.57 -5.24 11.62
CA PRO A 391 -14.24 -4.08 10.80
C PRO A 391 -13.10 -3.24 11.41
N VAL A 392 -12.91 -3.27 12.73
CA VAL A 392 -11.88 -2.44 13.38
C VAL A 392 -10.51 -2.99 13.04
N SER A 393 -10.28 -4.29 13.24
CA SER A 393 -9.00 -4.92 12.91
C SER A 393 -8.74 -4.92 11.40
N ALA A 394 -9.79 -5.15 10.58
CA ALA A 394 -9.68 -5.10 9.12
C ALA A 394 -9.12 -3.75 8.62
N ILE A 395 -9.70 -2.63 9.06
CA ILE A 395 -9.28 -1.28 8.64
C ILE A 395 -7.81 -1.03 8.99
N GLU A 396 -7.36 -1.44 10.18
CA GLU A 396 -5.97 -1.22 10.58
C GLU A 396 -5.00 -2.01 9.70
N ARG A 397 -5.30 -3.29 9.42
CA ARG A 397 -4.45 -4.16 8.58
C ARG A 397 -4.36 -3.67 7.13
N PHE A 398 -5.47 -3.22 6.55
CA PHE A 398 -5.45 -2.60 5.22
C PHE A 398 -4.62 -1.33 5.17
N LYS A 399 -4.70 -0.49 6.21
CA LYS A 399 -3.89 0.73 6.30
C LYS A 399 -2.41 0.42 6.43
N ILE A 400 -2.01 -0.61 7.20
CA ILE A 400 -0.61 -1.06 7.25
C ILE A 400 -0.13 -1.44 5.85
N SER A 401 -0.92 -2.24 5.12
CA SER A 401 -0.60 -2.62 3.74
C SER A 401 -0.41 -1.40 2.82
N LEU A 402 -1.33 -0.42 2.88
CA LEU A 402 -1.26 0.82 2.10
C LEU A 402 -0.09 1.72 2.50
N ASP A 403 0.28 1.77 3.79
CA ASP A 403 1.41 2.55 4.28
C ASP A 403 2.77 1.93 3.85
N LEU A 404 2.82 0.60 3.71
CA LEU A 404 3.99 -0.15 3.21
C LEU A 404 4.18 -0.04 1.70
N ALA A 405 3.12 -0.24 0.92
CA ALA A 405 3.19 -0.29 -0.54
C ALA A 405 2.06 0.54 -1.19
N PRO A 406 2.08 1.88 -1.08
CA PRO A 406 1.00 2.75 -1.56
C PRO A 406 0.82 2.78 -3.08
N GLN A 407 1.82 2.29 -3.83
CA GLN A 407 1.82 2.25 -5.29
C GLN A 407 1.68 0.82 -5.83
N ASP A 408 1.44 -0.17 -4.96
CA ASP A 408 1.22 -1.54 -5.41
C ASP A 408 -0.05 -1.63 -6.26
N PRO A 409 -0.07 -2.40 -7.36
CA PRO A 409 -1.25 -2.55 -8.21
C PRO A 409 -2.51 -3.02 -7.46
N LEU A 410 -2.37 -3.74 -6.34
CA LEU A 410 -3.49 -4.20 -5.51
C LEU A 410 -3.91 -3.20 -4.42
N ALA A 411 -3.30 -2.01 -4.34
CA ALA A 411 -3.64 -1.02 -3.33
C ALA A 411 -5.13 -0.61 -3.39
N PHE A 412 -5.74 -0.56 -4.58
CA PHE A 412 -7.17 -0.27 -4.71
C PHE A 412 -8.04 -1.29 -3.97
N ASN A 413 -7.65 -2.57 -3.98
CA ASN A 413 -8.39 -3.65 -3.35
C ASN A 413 -8.40 -3.48 -1.81
N ASN A 414 -7.29 -3.02 -1.22
CA ASN A 414 -7.25 -2.64 0.20
C ASN A 414 -8.15 -1.43 0.50
N MET A 415 -8.24 -0.44 -0.40
CA MET A 415 -9.15 0.69 -0.22
C MET A 415 -10.61 0.23 -0.27
N VAL A 416 -10.96 -0.67 -1.18
CA VAL A 416 -12.29 -1.29 -1.25
C VAL A 416 -12.57 -2.08 0.03
N GLY A 417 -11.59 -2.85 0.54
CA GLY A 417 -11.69 -3.58 1.81
C GLY A 417 -11.95 -2.68 3.02
N ILE A 418 -11.27 -1.53 3.13
CA ILE A 418 -11.57 -0.49 4.13
C ILE A 418 -13.01 -0.01 3.99
N GLY A 419 -13.47 0.19 2.75
CA GLY A 419 -14.86 0.56 2.48
C GLY A 419 -15.86 -0.50 2.95
N CYS A 420 -15.62 -1.78 2.65
CA CYS A 420 -16.44 -2.89 3.14
C CYS A 420 -16.46 -2.96 4.68
N ALA A 421 -15.32 -2.75 5.34
CA ALA A 421 -15.26 -2.71 6.80
C ALA A 421 -16.07 -1.52 7.38
N HIS A 422 -16.01 -0.34 6.76
CA HIS A 422 -16.87 0.78 7.15
C HIS A 422 -18.35 0.49 6.92
N PHE A 423 -18.70 -0.20 5.84
CA PHE A 423 -20.08 -0.62 5.57
C PHE A 423 -20.58 -1.58 6.65
N ALA A 424 -19.78 -2.59 7.02
CA ALA A 424 -20.10 -3.52 8.10
C ALA A 424 -20.30 -2.80 9.45
N ALA A 425 -19.55 -1.71 9.69
CA ALA A 425 -19.69 -0.86 10.86
C ALA A 425 -20.81 0.19 10.77
N GLY A 426 -21.67 0.16 9.75
CA GLY A 426 -22.76 1.13 9.55
C GLY A 426 -22.33 2.54 9.10
N ASN A 427 -21.05 2.74 8.79
CA ASN A 427 -20.49 4.03 8.37
C ASN A 427 -20.58 4.22 6.85
N TYR A 428 -21.79 4.15 6.28
CA TYR A 428 -22.02 4.03 4.83
C TYR A 428 -21.39 5.16 3.99
N ALA A 429 -21.42 6.40 4.47
CA ALA A 429 -20.80 7.53 3.77
C ALA A 429 -19.26 7.47 3.74
N GLU A 430 -18.63 6.86 4.74
CA GLU A 430 -17.18 6.61 4.73
C GLU A 430 -16.86 5.38 3.86
N ALA A 431 -17.71 4.35 3.90
CA ALA A 431 -17.61 3.18 3.03
C ALA A 431 -17.54 3.57 1.55
N ALA A 432 -18.51 4.39 1.11
CA ALA A 432 -18.59 4.87 -0.26
C ALA A 432 -17.35 5.70 -0.65
N ARG A 433 -16.85 6.57 0.25
CA ARG A 433 -15.63 7.36 0.00
C ARG A 433 -14.40 6.50 -0.24
N TRP A 434 -14.20 5.45 0.54
CA TRP A 434 -13.04 4.56 0.36
C TRP A 434 -13.15 3.69 -0.90
N GLN A 435 -14.33 3.16 -1.20
CA GLN A 435 -14.56 2.40 -2.44
C GLN A 435 -14.40 3.28 -3.68
N GLN A 436 -14.87 4.54 -3.65
CA GLN A 436 -14.63 5.49 -4.74
C GLN A 436 -13.14 5.78 -4.93
N ARG A 437 -12.35 5.89 -3.85
CA ARG A 437 -10.89 6.02 -3.96
C ARG A 437 -10.26 4.79 -4.62
N GLY A 438 -10.75 3.60 -4.30
CA GLY A 438 -10.35 2.36 -4.97
C GLY A 438 -10.63 2.42 -6.48
N LEU A 439 -11.84 2.80 -6.89
CA LEU A 439 -12.21 2.94 -8.30
C LEU A 439 -11.40 4.00 -9.04
N ILE A 440 -11.07 5.13 -8.40
CA ILE A 440 -10.17 6.13 -9.02
C ILE A 440 -8.79 5.52 -9.29
N GLY A 441 -8.29 4.66 -8.39
CA GLY A 441 -7.02 3.96 -8.57
C GLY A 441 -7.07 2.83 -9.60
N HIS A 442 -8.22 2.20 -9.79
CA HIS A 442 -8.41 1.11 -10.75
C HIS A 442 -9.82 1.18 -11.38
N PRO A 443 -10.02 2.02 -12.41
CA PRO A 443 -11.34 2.28 -12.98
C PRO A 443 -12.04 1.07 -13.58
N SER A 444 -11.30 0.04 -14.00
CA SER A 444 -11.83 -1.22 -14.54
C SER A 444 -12.39 -2.17 -13.48
N ALA A 445 -12.30 -1.85 -12.17
CA ALA A 445 -12.85 -2.69 -11.11
C ALA A 445 -14.37 -2.50 -10.96
N ASN A 446 -15.13 -2.70 -12.05
CA ASN A 446 -16.58 -2.46 -12.10
C ASN A 446 -17.37 -3.29 -11.08
N TRP A 447 -16.85 -4.46 -10.67
CA TRP A 447 -17.41 -5.28 -9.59
C TRP A 447 -17.57 -4.52 -8.27
N VAL A 448 -16.79 -3.46 -8.02
CA VAL A 448 -16.89 -2.63 -6.81
C VAL A 448 -18.27 -1.99 -6.69
N HIS A 449 -18.95 -1.70 -7.81
CA HIS A 449 -20.30 -1.13 -7.81
C HIS A 449 -21.34 -2.03 -7.13
N ARG A 450 -21.08 -3.34 -6.98
CA ARG A 450 -21.93 -4.28 -6.21
C ARG A 450 -22.01 -3.93 -4.73
N THR A 451 -20.99 -3.28 -4.18
CA THR A 451 -20.94 -2.87 -2.76
C THR A 451 -20.99 -1.34 -2.59
N LEU A 452 -20.51 -0.58 -3.58
CA LEU A 452 -20.57 0.88 -3.58
C LEU A 452 -21.99 1.41 -3.81
N CYS A 453 -22.79 0.79 -4.67
CA CYS A 453 -24.18 1.19 -4.86
C CYS A 453 -24.98 1.05 -3.55
N PRO A 454 -24.98 -0.11 -2.85
CA PRO A 454 -25.54 -0.24 -1.52
C PRO A 454 -25.07 0.81 -0.52
N ALA A 455 -23.76 1.12 -0.50
CA ALA A 455 -23.22 2.13 0.40
C ALA A 455 -23.84 3.51 0.14
N TYR A 456 -24.04 3.90 -1.12
CA TYR A 456 -24.73 5.15 -1.45
C TYR A 456 -26.22 5.12 -1.08
N VAL A 457 -26.91 4.01 -1.32
CA VAL A 457 -28.33 3.84 -0.96
C VAL A 457 -28.51 4.03 0.54
N LEU A 458 -27.74 3.31 1.35
CA LEU A 458 -27.83 3.36 2.82
C LEU A 458 -27.30 4.67 3.40
N ALA A 459 -26.42 5.39 2.69
CA ALA A 459 -26.02 6.75 3.05
C ALA A 459 -27.05 7.83 2.64
N GLY A 460 -28.13 7.47 1.94
CA GLY A 460 -29.12 8.42 1.43
C GLY A 460 -28.66 9.24 0.21
N ALA A 461 -27.52 8.89 -0.40
CA ALA A 461 -26.93 9.57 -1.54
C ALA A 461 -27.58 9.12 -2.87
N LYS A 462 -28.84 9.52 -3.09
CA LYS A 462 -29.68 9.02 -4.20
C LYS A 462 -29.08 9.22 -5.59
N SER A 463 -28.41 10.35 -5.83
CA SER A 463 -27.86 10.66 -7.15
C SER A 463 -26.65 9.79 -7.48
N GLU A 464 -25.80 9.57 -6.48
CA GLU A 464 -24.61 8.72 -6.51
C GLU A 464 -25.01 7.26 -6.67
N ALA A 465 -26.03 6.80 -5.92
CA ALA A 465 -26.57 5.46 -6.02
C ALA A 465 -27.04 5.15 -7.45
N ARG A 466 -27.80 6.06 -8.09
CA ARG A 466 -28.25 5.89 -9.48
C ARG A 466 -27.08 5.79 -10.47
N ARG A 467 -26.06 6.63 -10.32
CA ARG A 467 -24.85 6.57 -11.17
C ARG A 467 -24.11 5.25 -10.98
N SER A 468 -23.92 4.83 -9.73
CA SER A 468 -23.25 3.57 -9.40
C SER A 468 -24.02 2.34 -9.89
N PHE A 469 -25.35 2.36 -9.81
CA PHE A 469 -26.20 1.29 -10.33
C PHE A 469 -26.16 1.24 -11.86
N GLY A 470 -26.20 2.39 -12.53
CA GLY A 470 -26.04 2.48 -13.98
C GLY A 470 -24.74 1.83 -14.45
N ALA A 471 -23.61 2.18 -13.82
CA ALA A 471 -22.32 1.58 -14.13
C ALA A 471 -22.29 0.05 -13.90
N LEU A 472 -22.96 -0.43 -12.84
CA LEU A 472 -23.08 -1.88 -12.60
C LEU A 472 -23.85 -2.59 -13.71
N ARG A 473 -24.97 -1.99 -14.18
CA ARG A 473 -25.83 -2.57 -15.22
C ARG A 473 -25.22 -2.48 -16.62
N GLU A 474 -24.38 -1.48 -16.86
CA GLU A 474 -23.63 -1.34 -18.12
C GLU A 474 -22.61 -2.48 -18.27
N GLU A 475 -21.84 -2.76 -17.21
CA GLU A 475 -20.85 -3.86 -17.23
C GLU A 475 -21.50 -5.25 -17.14
N TYR A 476 -22.54 -5.40 -16.31
CA TYR A 476 -23.22 -6.67 -16.10
C TYR A 476 -24.73 -6.60 -16.41
N PRO A 477 -25.12 -6.55 -17.70
CA PRO A 477 -26.52 -6.37 -18.10
C PRO A 477 -27.45 -7.51 -17.67
N GLN A 478 -26.89 -8.71 -17.47
CA GLN A 478 -27.64 -9.92 -17.10
C GLN A 478 -27.56 -10.23 -15.61
N LEU A 479 -26.85 -9.40 -14.81
CA LEU A 479 -26.64 -9.66 -13.39
C LEU A 479 -27.95 -9.74 -12.61
N THR A 480 -28.10 -10.80 -11.84
CA THR A 480 -29.23 -11.03 -10.93
C THR A 480 -28.83 -10.96 -9.45
N LEU A 481 -29.80 -10.86 -8.54
CA LEU A 481 -29.56 -10.92 -7.10
C LEU A 481 -29.00 -12.29 -6.70
N SER A 482 -29.53 -13.37 -7.27
CA SER A 482 -29.02 -14.72 -7.06
C SER A 482 -27.53 -14.86 -7.46
N GLU A 483 -27.13 -14.27 -8.60
CA GLU A 483 -25.73 -14.25 -9.03
C GLU A 483 -24.87 -13.40 -8.09
N VAL A 484 -25.33 -12.22 -7.68
CA VAL A 484 -24.61 -11.39 -6.70
C VAL A 484 -24.39 -12.16 -5.40
N GLN A 485 -25.41 -12.86 -4.89
CA GLN A 485 -25.33 -13.65 -3.67
C GLN A 485 -24.33 -14.82 -3.82
N THR A 486 -24.34 -15.50 -4.97
CA THR A 486 -23.45 -16.64 -5.24
C THR A 486 -21.99 -16.23 -5.44
N GLY A 487 -21.76 -15.06 -6.05
CA GLY A 487 -20.43 -14.53 -6.33
C GLY A 487 -19.83 -13.69 -5.20
N MET A 488 -20.61 -13.37 -4.17
CA MET A 488 -20.13 -12.54 -3.07
C MET A 488 -19.03 -13.28 -2.28
N PRO A 489 -17.93 -12.60 -1.90
CA PRO A 489 -16.99 -13.17 -0.95
C PRO A 489 -17.66 -13.57 0.37
N PRO A 490 -17.01 -14.38 1.23
CA PRO A 490 -17.58 -14.92 2.46
C PRO A 490 -17.71 -13.85 3.57
N LEU A 491 -18.37 -12.74 3.26
CA LEU A 491 -18.75 -11.67 4.17
C LEU A 491 -19.86 -12.13 5.13
N PRO A 492 -19.99 -11.55 6.33
CA PRO A 492 -21.03 -11.92 7.28
C PRO A 492 -22.45 -11.87 6.68
N GLU A 493 -23.34 -12.76 7.08
CA GLU A 493 -24.69 -12.85 6.52
C GLU A 493 -25.46 -11.52 6.60
N ALA A 494 -25.39 -10.84 7.75
CA ALA A 494 -25.99 -9.51 7.92
C ALA A 494 -25.48 -8.47 6.92
N TYR A 495 -24.18 -8.53 6.56
CA TYR A 495 -23.61 -7.68 5.52
C TYR A 495 -24.22 -7.99 4.15
N ARG A 496 -24.29 -9.29 3.80
CA ARG A 496 -24.79 -9.73 2.49
C ARG A 496 -26.26 -9.36 2.31
N ASN A 497 -27.07 -9.53 3.35
CA ASN A 497 -28.49 -9.17 3.33
C ASN A 497 -28.69 -7.68 3.06
N LEU A 498 -27.93 -6.81 3.75
CA LEU A 498 -27.98 -5.35 3.49
C LEU A 498 -27.60 -4.98 2.05
N VAL A 499 -26.64 -5.70 1.45
CA VAL A 499 -26.27 -5.49 0.04
C VAL A 499 -27.39 -5.91 -0.90
N VAL A 500 -27.94 -7.11 -0.70
CA VAL A 500 -29.03 -7.66 -1.53
C VAL A 500 -30.27 -6.78 -1.43
N ASP A 501 -30.69 -6.39 -0.22
CA ASP A 501 -31.86 -5.52 0.00
C ASP A 501 -31.70 -4.16 -0.69
N ALA A 502 -30.50 -3.56 -0.60
CA ALA A 502 -30.22 -2.28 -1.24
C ALA A 502 -30.19 -2.38 -2.77
N LEU A 503 -29.68 -3.47 -3.33
CA LEU A 503 -29.67 -3.72 -4.78
C LEU A 503 -31.07 -4.02 -5.33
N HIS A 504 -31.86 -4.81 -4.61
CA HIS A 504 -33.26 -5.05 -4.91
C HIS A 504 -34.04 -3.72 -4.91
N GLY A 505 -33.83 -2.87 -3.90
CA GLY A 505 -34.47 -1.56 -3.80
C GLY A 505 -34.15 -0.56 -4.92
N VAL A 506 -33.05 -0.75 -5.66
CA VAL A 506 -32.72 0.04 -6.87
C VAL A 506 -33.11 -0.65 -8.17
N GLY A 507 -33.73 -1.84 -8.11
CA GLY A 507 -34.31 -2.54 -9.25
C GLY A 507 -33.38 -3.57 -9.93
N LEU A 508 -32.44 -4.17 -9.20
CA LEU A 508 -31.73 -5.35 -9.70
C LEU A 508 -32.71 -6.55 -9.72
N PRO A 509 -32.81 -7.32 -10.82
CA PRO A 509 -33.71 -8.47 -10.92
C PRO A 509 -33.26 -9.64 -10.04
N ASP A 510 -34.21 -10.48 -9.64
CA ASP A 510 -34.01 -11.66 -8.78
C ASP A 510 -33.04 -12.70 -9.37
#